data_AF-A0A7Y2U675-F1
#
_entry.id   AF-A0A7Y2U675-F1
#
_cell.length_a   1.000
_cell.length_b   1.000
_cell.length_c   1.000
_cell.angle_alpha   90.00
_cell.angle_beta   90.00
_cell.angle_gamma   90.00
#
_symmetry.space_group_name_H-M   'P 1'
#
loop_
_entity.id
_entity.type
_entity.pdbx_description
1 polymer ?
#
loop_
_entity_poly.entity_id
_entity_poly.type
_entity_poly.pdbx_seq_one_letter_code
_entity_poly.pdbx_strand_id
1 'polypeptide(L)'
;MISNNGQTIDLRLAPERVLFNRWVTYVTHKDQWGDANVVVPEFHTQRVTTAITVVNKKPKFLTIYTPLGKDKKLDPTRKILVFVKATVVRP
;
A
#
# COMPACT_ATOMS: atom_id res chain seq x y z
N MET A 1 -10.90 -3.49 -19.08
CA MET A 1 -11.83 -3.75 -20.21
C MET A 1 -13.18 -3.18 -19.83
N ILE A 2 -13.93 -2.57 -20.75
CA ILE A 2 -15.29 -2.07 -20.48
C ILE A 2 -16.26 -3.02 -21.18
N SER A 3 -17.34 -3.42 -20.51
CA SER A 3 -18.36 -4.25 -21.15
C SER A 3 -19.08 -3.50 -22.27
N ASN A 4 -19.63 -4.22 -23.26
CA ASN A 4 -20.34 -3.62 -24.40
C ASN A 4 -21.49 -2.69 -23.99
N ASN A 5 -22.13 -2.95 -22.83
CA ASN A 5 -23.20 -2.12 -22.29
C ASN A 5 -22.72 -1.01 -21.34
N GLY A 6 -21.40 -0.87 -21.12
CA GLY A 6 -20.79 0.13 -20.23
C GLY A 6 -21.18 -0.02 -18.75
N GLN A 7 -21.77 -1.16 -18.37
CA GLN A 7 -22.23 -1.41 -17.01
C GLN A 7 -21.11 -1.93 -16.10
N THR A 8 -20.16 -2.69 -16.65
CA THR A 8 -19.05 -3.24 -15.89
C THR A 8 -17.71 -2.82 -16.47
N ILE A 9 -16.72 -2.71 -15.58
CA ILE A 9 -15.37 -2.28 -15.88
C ILE A 9 -14.41 -3.26 -15.20
N ASP A 10 -13.62 -3.96 -15.99
CA ASP A 10 -12.55 -4.82 -15.52
C ASP A 10 -11.28 -4.00 -15.32
N LEU A 11 -10.80 -3.97 -14.08
CA LEU A 11 -9.62 -3.25 -13.64
C LEU A 11 -8.53 -4.25 -13.26
N ARG A 12 -7.29 -3.94 -13.64
CA ARG A 12 -6.09 -4.56 -13.07
C ARG A 12 -5.37 -3.47 -12.28
N LEU A 13 -5.26 -3.67 -10.98
CA LEU A 13 -4.77 -2.65 -10.06
C LEU A 13 -3.64 -3.22 -9.22
N ALA A 14 -2.64 -2.39 -8.95
CA ALA A 14 -1.56 -2.68 -8.03
C ALA A 14 -1.40 -1.56 -6.99
N PRO A 15 -2.43 -1.25 -6.17
CA PRO A 15 -2.32 -0.16 -5.22
C PRO A 15 -1.26 -0.48 -4.16
N GLU A 16 -0.54 0.57 -3.79
CA GLU A 16 0.58 0.51 -2.86
C GLU A 16 0.48 1.63 -1.85
N ARG A 17 0.75 1.30 -0.59
CA ARG A 17 0.93 2.25 0.50
C ARG A 17 2.32 2.07 1.07
N VAL A 18 3.10 3.14 1.05
CA VAL A 18 4.46 3.18 1.60
C VAL A 18 4.45 4.10 2.81
N LEU A 19 4.96 3.62 3.95
CA LEU A 19 5.10 4.40 5.17
C LEU A 19 6.55 4.47 5.59
N PHE A 20 7.04 5.67 5.85
CA PHE A 20 8.27 5.84 6.60
C PHE A 20 8.08 5.30 8.02
N ASN A 21 8.96 4.40 8.43
CA ASN A 21 8.92 3.82 9.77
C ASN A 21 9.89 4.55 10.70
N ARG A 22 11.18 4.54 10.35
CA ARG A 22 12.27 5.14 11.13
C ARG A 22 13.58 5.15 10.35
N TRP A 23 14.57 5.86 10.85
CA TRP A 23 15.96 5.69 10.44
C TRP A 23 16.59 4.51 11.17
N VAL A 24 17.41 3.73 10.48
CA VAL A 24 18.12 2.57 11.02
C VAL A 24 19.60 2.71 10.68
N THR A 25 20.47 2.53 11.67
CA THR A 25 21.91 2.43 11.45
C THR A 25 22.21 1.05 10.89
N TYR A 26 22.69 0.99 9.65
CA TYR A 26 22.97 -0.24 8.93
C TYR A 26 24.39 -0.75 9.23
N VAL A 27 25.35 0.17 9.29
CA VAL A 27 26.74 -0.11 9.62
C VAL A 27 27.25 0.98 10.54
N THR A 28 27.94 0.57 11.61
CA THR A 28 28.76 1.44 12.43
C THR A 28 30.20 0.98 12.28
N HIS A 29 31.07 1.87 11.81
CA HIS A 29 32.51 1.68 11.83
C HIS A 29 33.09 2.60 12.89
N LYS A 30 33.93 2.04 13.77
CA LYS A 30 34.65 2.80 14.79
C LYS A 30 36.12 2.64 14.54
N ASP A 31 36.83 3.75 14.40
CA ASP A 31 38.28 3.78 14.34
C ASP A 31 38.85 4.77 15.38
N GLN A 32 40.16 4.92 15.40
CA GLN A 32 40.86 5.82 16.32
C GLN A 32 40.63 7.31 16.03
N TRP A 33 40.01 7.66 14.89
CA TRP A 33 39.71 9.03 14.47
C TRP A 33 38.22 9.36 14.58
N GLY A 34 37.34 8.39 14.78
CA GLY A 34 35.95 8.61 15.16
C GLY A 34 34.99 7.48 14.81
N ASP A 35 33.71 7.80 14.96
CA ASP A 35 32.60 6.91 14.63
C ASP A 35 31.98 7.34 13.30
N ALA A 36 31.95 6.42 12.32
CA ALA A 36 31.23 6.57 11.06
C ALA A 36 29.98 5.68 11.06
N ASN A 37 28.80 6.29 10.92
CA ASN A 37 27.51 5.60 10.90
C ASN A 37 26.86 5.73 9.51
N VAL A 38 26.49 4.60 8.91
CA VAL A 38 25.63 4.55 7.73
C VAL A 38 24.19 4.43 8.18
N VAL A 39 23.41 5.49 8.01
CA VAL A 39 22.01 5.55 8.44
C VAL A 39 21.10 5.55 7.21
N VAL A 40 20.14 4.63 7.17
CA VAL A 40 19.19 4.47 6.05
C VAL A 40 17.73 4.52 6.53
N PRO A 41 16.78 4.98 5.72
CA PRO A 41 15.38 4.98 6.08
C PRO A 41 14.78 3.57 5.91
N GLU A 42 14.04 3.11 6.92
CA GLU A 42 13.24 1.88 6.86
C GLU A 42 11.80 2.26 6.48
N PHE A 43 11.29 1.66 5.41
CA PHE A 43 9.91 1.83 4.96
C PHE A 43 9.10 0.54 5.14
N HIS A 44 7.84 0.68 5.49
CA HIS A 44 6.87 -0.40 5.46
C HIS A 44 5.95 -0.25 4.24
N THR A 45 5.92 -1.26 3.39
CA THR A 45 5.14 -1.25 2.15
C THR A 45 4.02 -2.29 2.21
N GLN A 46 2.80 -1.85 1.87
CA GLN A 46 1.63 -2.68 1.72
C GLN A 46 1.17 -2.59 0.26
N ARG A 47 1.36 -3.67 -0.51
CA ARG A 47 0.97 -3.73 -1.92
C ARG A 47 0.00 -4.89 -2.14
N VAL A 48 -1.05 -4.66 -2.91
CA VAL A 48 -1.92 -5.73 -3.42
C VAL A 48 -1.92 -5.64 -4.94
N THR A 49 -1.74 -6.76 -5.62
CA THR A 49 -1.90 -6.85 -7.07
C THR A 49 -3.13 -7.71 -7.34
N THR A 50 -4.13 -7.18 -8.03
CA THR A 50 -5.39 -7.89 -8.23
C THR A 50 -6.11 -7.46 -9.51
N ALA A 51 -6.98 -8.33 -10.00
CA ALA A 51 -7.92 -8.06 -11.06
C ALA A 51 -9.35 -8.06 -10.48
N ILE A 52 -10.13 -7.03 -10.79
CA ILE A 52 -11.48 -6.86 -10.25
C ILE A 52 -12.43 -6.26 -11.28
N THR A 53 -13.61 -6.87 -11.41
CA THR A 53 -14.73 -6.29 -12.16
C THR A 53 -15.56 -5.41 -11.24
N VAL A 54 -15.76 -4.14 -11.60
CA VAL A 54 -16.60 -3.18 -10.86
C VAL A 54 -17.79 -2.74 -11.71
N VAL A 55 -18.90 -2.42 -11.05
CA VAL A 55 -20.07 -1.80 -11.71
C VAL A 55 -19.83 -0.31 -11.85
N ASN A 56 -20.16 0.27 -13.00
CA ASN A 56 -20.00 1.68 -13.28
C ASN A 56 -20.62 2.56 -12.17
N LYS A 57 -19.83 3.51 -11.66
CA LYS A 57 -20.14 4.43 -10.55
C LYS A 57 -20.40 3.78 -9.18
N LYS A 58 -20.31 2.45 -9.02
CA LYS A 58 -20.49 1.77 -7.73
C LYS A 58 -19.14 1.48 -7.07
N PRO A 59 -18.98 1.79 -5.77
CA PRO A 59 -17.80 1.37 -5.03
C PRO A 59 -17.82 -0.15 -4.85
N LYS A 60 -16.64 -0.76 -4.94
CA LYS A 60 -16.41 -2.17 -4.64
C LYS A 60 -15.24 -2.28 -3.68
N PHE A 61 -15.42 -3.13 -2.68
CA PHE A 61 -14.37 -3.47 -1.73
C PHE A 61 -13.25 -4.25 -2.44
N LEU A 62 -12.00 -3.86 -2.19
CA LEU A 62 -10.82 -4.42 -2.84
C LEU A 62 -10.02 -5.29 -1.87
N THR A 63 -9.61 -4.72 -0.73
CA THR A 63 -8.76 -5.41 0.25
C THR A 63 -8.80 -4.72 1.62
N ILE A 64 -8.23 -5.38 2.62
CA ILE A 64 -8.03 -4.85 3.98
C ILE A 64 -6.57 -5.01 4.35
N TYR A 65 -5.98 -3.94 4.85
CA TYR A 65 -4.71 -4.00 5.54
C TYR A 65 -4.90 -3.86 7.05
N THR A 66 -4.24 -4.73 7.79
CA THR A 66 -4.06 -4.58 9.24
C THR A 66 -2.68 -3.99 9.46
N PRO A 67 -2.55 -2.76 9.99
CA PRO A 67 -1.26 -2.17 10.24
C PRO A 67 -0.57 -2.84 11.44
N LEU A 68 0.74 -2.66 11.51
CA LEU A 68 1.51 -3.02 12.70
C LEU A 68 1.18 -2.06 13.86
N GLY A 69 1.09 -2.62 15.06
CA GLY A 69 1.05 -1.92 16.35
C GLY A 69 2.45 -1.51 16.82
N LYS A 70 2.50 -0.86 17.99
CA LYS A 70 3.77 -0.39 18.60
C LYS A 70 4.72 -1.55 18.93
N ASP A 71 4.17 -2.72 19.19
CA ASP A 71 4.89 -3.97 19.47
C ASP A 71 5.34 -4.71 18.20
N LYS A 72 5.18 -4.09 17.02
CA LYS A 72 5.44 -4.69 15.70
C LYS A 72 4.60 -5.94 15.39
N LYS A 73 3.52 -6.19 16.14
CA LYS A 73 2.53 -7.21 15.79
C LYS A 73 1.38 -6.58 15.02
N LEU A 74 0.58 -7.39 14.33
CA LEU A 74 -0.64 -6.89 13.70
C LEU A 74 -1.59 -6.39 14.79
N ASP A 75 -2.07 -5.15 14.67
CA ASP A 75 -3.05 -4.58 15.58
C ASP A 75 -4.46 -4.82 15.03
N PRO A 76 -5.22 -5.80 15.55
CA PRO A 76 -6.52 -6.14 15.00
C PRO A 76 -7.55 -5.02 15.13
N THR A 77 -7.35 -4.07 16.04
CA THR A 77 -8.26 -2.93 16.25
C THR A 77 -8.16 -1.89 15.14
N ARG A 78 -7.03 -1.87 14.43
CA ARG A 78 -6.78 -0.96 13.31
C ARG A 78 -6.99 -1.70 12.00
N LYS A 79 -7.72 -1.08 11.08
CA LYS A 79 -8.04 -1.62 9.76
C LYS A 79 -7.99 -0.49 8.74
N ILE A 80 -7.40 -0.78 7.58
CA ILE A 80 -7.41 0.10 6.43
C ILE A 80 -8.16 -0.63 5.34
N LEU A 81 -9.32 -0.11 5.01
CA LEU A 81 -10.19 -0.67 3.98
C LEU A 81 -9.89 0.04 2.67
N VAL A 82 -9.65 -0.73 1.61
CA VAL A 82 -9.45 -0.19 0.27
C VAL A 82 -10.70 -0.47 -0.55
N PHE A 83 -11.29 0.61 -1.07
CA PHE A 83 -12.42 0.55 -1.99
C PHE A 83 -12.02 1.16 -3.32
N VAL A 84 -12.58 0.65 -4.41
CA VAL A 84 -12.39 1.18 -5.75
C VAL A 84 -13.75 1.55 -6.35
N LYS A 85 -13.82 2.70 -7.00
CA LYS A 85 -14.95 3.14 -7.81
C LYS A 85 -14.40 3.59 -9.16
N ALA A 86 -14.98 3.09 -10.24
CA ALA A 86 -14.64 3.53 -11.58
C ALA A 86 -15.86 4.10 -12.29
N THR A 87 -15.63 5.10 -13.13
CA THR A 87 -16.64 5.76 -13.94
C THR A 87 -16.15 5.81 -15.38
N VAL A 88 -17.00 5.43 -16.33
CA VAL A 88 -16.71 5.65 -17.75
C VAL A 88 -16.92 7.12 -18.09
N VAL A 89 -15.88 7.79 -18.57
CA VAL A 89 -15.96 9.16 -19.11
C VAL A 89 -16.08 9.04 -20.62
N ARG A 90 -17.14 9.61 -21.19
CA ARG A 90 -17.28 9.76 -22.65
C ARG A 90 -16.82 11.18 -23.03
N PRO A 91 -16.13 11.35 -24.17
CA PRO A 91 -15.90 12.67 -24.75
C PRO A 91 -17.23 13.34 -25.12
#